data_AF-X1LXR7-F1
#
_entry.id   AF-X1LXR7-F1
#
_cell.length_a   1.000
_cell.length_b   1.000
_cell.length_c   1.000
_cell.angle_alpha   90.00
_cell.angle_beta   90.00
_cell.angle_gamma   90.00
#
_symmetry.space_group_name_H-M   'P 1'
#
loop_
_entity.id
_entity.type
_entity.pdbx_description
1 polymer ?
#
loop_
_entity_poly.entity_id
_entity_poly.type
_entity_poly.pdbx_seq_one_letter_code
_entity_poly.pdbx_strand_id
1 'polypeptide(L)' 'MQAHLGVTTYDKCGESMEKDQPILVIAEGNIAESDDELNFQGSCVRYACHLDCWDGSEEIE' A
#
# COMPACT_ATOMS: atom_id res chain seq x y z
N MET A 1 -6.54 9.54 -4.73
CA MET A 1 -5.18 9.80 -4.23
C MET A 1 -4.19 9.23 -5.24
N GLN A 2 -3.14 9.95 -5.62
CA GLN A 2 -2.11 9.46 -6.55
C GLN A 2 -0.78 9.42 -5.78
N ALA A 3 -0.07 8.28 -5.84
CA ALA A 3 1.20 8.08 -5.18
C ALA A 3 2.28 7.73 -6.21
N HIS A 4 3.48 8.28 -6.01
CA HIS A 4 4.66 7.91 -6.78
C HIS A 4 5.47 6.90 -5.98
N LEU A 5 5.67 5.71 -6.55
CA LEU A 5 6.52 4.69 -5.96
C LEU A 5 7.97 4.97 -6.36
N GLY A 6 8.88 4.98 -5.38
CA GLY A 6 10.32 5.05 -5.62
C GLY A 6 10.94 3.71 -6.03
N VAL A 7 10.12 2.66 -6.15
CA VAL A 7 10.52 1.29 -6.47
C VAL A 7 9.67 0.77 -7.63
N THR A 8 10.26 -0.12 -8.44
CA THR A 8 9.60 -0.74 -9.59
C THR A 8 9.50 -2.26 -9.45
N THR A 9 9.85 -2.81 -8.29
CA THR A 9 9.83 -4.24 -7.98
C THR A 9 9.11 -4.48 -6.67
N TYR A 10 8.36 -5.58 -6.59
CA TYR A 10 7.68 -5.98 -5.37
C TYR A 10 8.67 -6.48 -4.33
N ASP A 11 8.47 -6.10 -3.07
CA ASP A 11 9.47 -6.33 -2.04
C ASP A 11 9.47 -7.78 -1.48
N LYS A 12 8.33 -8.50 -1.46
CA LYS A 12 8.31 -9.95 -1.15
C LYS A 12 8.88 -10.82 -2.27
N CYS A 13 8.32 -10.71 -3.48
CA CYS A 13 8.59 -11.67 -4.56
C CYS A 13 9.70 -11.24 -5.50
N GLY A 14 10.11 -9.97 -5.48
CA GLY A 14 11.15 -9.42 -6.36
C GLY A 14 10.72 -9.24 -7.81
N GLU A 15 9.47 -9.55 -8.14
CA GLU A 15 8.93 -9.40 -9.50
C GLU A 15 8.78 -7.92 -9.87
N SER A 16 8.83 -7.64 -11.17
CA SER A 16 8.70 -6.26 -11.69
C SER A 16 7.24 -5.82 -11.67
N MET A 17 7.00 -4.58 -11.27
CA MET A 17 5.68 -3.96 -11.36
C MET A 17 5.45 -3.51 -12.81
N GLU A 18 4.33 -3.93 -13.40
CA GLU A 18 3.93 -3.52 -14.74
C GLU A 18 2.76 -2.55 -14.70
N LYS A 19 2.57 -1.84 -15.81
CA LYS A 19 1.49 -0.88 -15.96
C LYS A 19 0.13 -1.60 -15.93
N ASP A 20 -0.88 -0.93 -15.38
CA ASP A 20 -2.28 -1.39 -15.35
C ASP A 20 -2.48 -2.69 -14.53
N GLN A 21 -1.52 -3.05 -13.68
CA GLN A 21 -1.66 -4.15 -12.71
C GLN A 21 -2.25 -3.67 -11.37
N PRO A 22 -3.16 -4.44 -10.76
CA PRO A 22 -3.63 -4.16 -9.41
C PRO A 22 -2.50 -4.42 -8.41
N ILE A 23 -2.20 -3.41 -7.60
CA ILE A 23 -1.19 -3.50 -6.54
C ILE A 23 -1.76 -3.02 -5.22
N LEU A 24 -1.33 -3.64 -4.13
CA LEU A 24 -1.53 -3.18 -2.77
C LEU A 24 -0.34 -2.30 -2.37
N VAL A 25 -0.63 -1.15 -1.75
CA VAL A 25 0.38 -0.22 -1.26
C VAL A 25 0.21 -0.04 0.25
N ILE A 26 1.28 -0.23 1.00
CA ILE A 26 1.34 0.03 2.44
C ILE A 26 2.10 1.31 2.66
N ALA A 27 1.43 2.30 3.23
CA ALA A 27 2.01 3.58 3.57
C ALA A 27 2.08 3.75 5.09
N GLU A 28 3.19 4.29 5.57
CA GLU A 28 3.30 4.80 6.93
C GLU A 28 2.78 6.24 6.93
N GLY A 29 2.02 6.61 7.95
CA GLY A 29 1.46 7.95 8.08
C GLY A 29 0.76 8.14 9.40
N ASN A 30 0.21 9.33 9.58
CA ASN A 30 -0.54 9.69 10.78
C ASN A 30 -1.99 9.95 10.41
N ILE A 31 -2.89 9.71 11.37
CA ILE A 31 -4.24 10.23 11.28
C ILE A 31 -4.16 11.70 11.65
N ALA A 32 -4.37 12.57 10.67
CA ALA A 32 -4.27 14.02 10.84
C ALA A 32 -5.52 14.59 11.50
N GLU A 33 -6.70 14.07 11.14
CA GLU A 33 -8.00 14.49 11.68
C GLU A 33 -8.90 13.26 11.81
N SER A 34 -9.75 13.26 12.83
CA SER A 34 -10.67 12.18 13.17
C SER A 34 -12.02 12.78 13.57
N ASP A 35 -12.76 13.29 12.58
CA ASP A 35 -14.16 13.67 12.72
C ASP A 35 -15.02 12.47 12.29
N ASP A 36 -16.04 12.66 11.44
CA ASP A 36 -16.85 11.56 10.89
C ASP A 36 -16.04 10.62 9.95
N GLU A 37 -14.93 11.09 9.40
CA GLU A 37 -13.98 10.32 8.58
C GLU A 37 -12.55 10.53 9.08
N LEU A 38 -11.69 9.52 8.91
CA LEU A 38 -10.28 9.59 9.26
C LEU A 38 -9.46 10.14 8.10
N ASN A 39 -8.86 11.32 8.28
CA ASN A 39 -7.91 11.87 7.31
C ASN A 39 -6.52 11.25 7.54
N PHE A 40 -6.13 10.33 6.66
CA PHE A 40 -4.80 9.75 6.67
C PHE A 40 -3.79 10.63 5.91
N GLN A 41 -2.75 11.07 6.61
CA GLN A 41 -1.60 11.76 6.03
C GLN A 41 -0.42 10.80 5.91
N GLY A 42 -0.26 10.22 4.72
CA GLY A 42 0.88 9.36 4.40
C GLY A 42 2.19 10.13 4.42
N SER A 43 3.18 9.60 5.15
CA SER A 43 4.55 10.11 5.20
C SER A 43 5.43 9.46 4.13
N CYS A 44 5.29 8.15 3.91
CA CYS A 44 6.03 7.43 2.88
C CYS A 44 5.36 6.09 2.54
N VAL A 45 5.48 5.66 1.28
CA VAL A 45 5.14 4.28 0.90
C VAL A 45 6.26 3.36 1.37
N ARG A 46 5.94 2.43 2.26
CA ARG A 46 6.89 1.43 2.76
C ARG A 46 7.01 0.24 1.81
N TYR A 47 5.90 -0.19 1.23
CA TYR A 47 5.82 -1.46 0.52
C TYR A 47 4.74 -1.41 -0.56
N ALA A 48 5.01 -2.04 -1.70
CA ALA A 48 4.00 -2.32 -2.71
C ALA A 48 4.11 -3.78 -3.15
N CYS A 49 2.97 -4.47 -3.30
CA CYS A 49 2.89 -5.88 -3.68
C CYS A 49 1.66 -6.22 -4.49
N HIS A 50 1.63 -7.38 -5.13
CA HIS A 50 0.39 -7.97 -5.58
C HIS A 50 -0.56 -8.18 -4.39
N LEU A 51 -1.85 -8.01 -4.64
CA LEU A 51 -2.88 -8.32 -3.65
C LEU A 51 -2.76 -9.77 -3.17
N ASP A 52 -2.52 -10.70 -4.09
CA ASP A 52 -2.37 -12.14 -3.79
C ASP A 52 -1.12 -12.49 -2.97
N CYS A 53 -0.11 -11.62 -2.95
CA CYS A 53 1.12 -11.84 -2.18
C CYS A 53 1.03 -11.28 -0.75
N TRP A 54 -0.02 -10.50 -0.47
CA TRP A 54 -0.26 -9.94 0.84
C TRP A 54 -0.66 -11.05 1.81
N ASP A 55 0.20 -11.31 2.79
CA ASP A 55 -0.05 -12.27 3.89
C ASP A 55 -0.84 -11.62 5.04
N GLY A 56 -1.45 -10.46 4.82
CA GLY A 56 -2.26 -9.84 5.87
C GLY A 56 -3.42 -10.77 6.17
N SER A 57 -3.60 -11.03 7.47
CA SER A 57 -4.65 -11.93 7.96
C SER A 57 -5.96 -11.63 7.25
N GLU A 58 -6.46 -12.61 6.49
CA GLU A 58 -7.87 -12.65 6.14
C GLU A 58 -8.64 -12.40 7.44
N GLU A 59 -9.46 -11.34 7.47
CA GLU A 59 -10.30 -11.08 8.62
C GLU A 59 -11.17 -12.33 8.84
N ILE A 60 -10.90 -13.04 9.94
CA ILE A 60 -11.73 -14.18 10.34
C ILE A 60 -13.09 -13.59 10.72
N GLU A 61 -14.12 -13.96 9.95
CA GLU A 61 -15.53 -13.59 10.17
C GLU A 61 -16.04 -13.93 11.58
#